data_AF-A0A7S0RC54-F1
#
_entry.id   AF-A0A7S0RC54-F1
#
_cell.length_a   1.000
_cell.length_b   1.000
_cell.length_c   1.000
_cell.angle_alpha   90.00
_cell.angle_beta   90.00
_cell.angle_gamma   90.00
#
_symmetry.space_group_name_H-M   'P 1'
#
loop_
_entity.id
_entity.type
_entity.pdbx_description
1 polymer ?
#
loop_
_entity_poly.entity_id
_entity_poly.type
_entity_poly.pdbx_seq_one_letter_code
_entity_poly.pdbx_strand_id
1 'polypeptide(L)'
;VDCVGFFHFKMRESEFFRGYEQGVASDQGRPRMLKVKDWPQDTDFNRRLVRHNQAFHDLLPLPFYTHTLAGRLNLATRMPDWTRASDLGPKTYIAYGQVEEHEGVECDSVTKVHQDMSDAVNILLHTQRAPHEALVVRHGTQRAGDRTWGNAGAVWDIWVADDVPQLRAALEGALEAGAFVHEGSRLARDTCNDVIFDHSVMIGTSLIEDMAGSGCEPWRFEQHEDEAVCIPGGDPHQVRNLR
;
A
#
# COMPACT_ATOMS: atom_id res chain seq x y z
N VAL A 1 3.54 12.80 -6.06
CA VAL A 1 2.74 12.32 -7.21
C VAL A 1 1.31 12.74 -7.00
N ASP A 2 0.66 13.29 -8.02
CA ASP A 2 -0.80 13.46 -8.03
C ASP A 2 -1.43 12.12 -8.44
N CYS A 3 -2.23 11.51 -7.58
CA CYS A 3 -2.85 10.22 -7.82
C CYS A 3 -4.12 10.32 -8.68
N VAL A 4 -4.67 11.53 -8.85
CA VAL A 4 -5.85 11.79 -9.68
C VAL A 4 -5.44 12.04 -11.13
N GLY A 5 -4.48 12.94 -11.32
CA GLY A 5 -3.99 13.30 -12.66
C GLY A 5 -2.82 12.46 -13.16
N PHE A 6 -2.29 11.58 -12.31
CA PHE A 6 -1.10 10.75 -12.55
C PHE A 6 0.09 11.54 -13.13
N PHE A 7 0.47 12.64 -12.48
CA PHE A 7 1.65 13.41 -12.87
C PHE A 7 2.57 13.72 -11.70
N HIS A 8 3.85 13.86 -12.03
CA HIS A 8 4.89 14.25 -11.09
C HIS A 8 5.06 15.77 -11.12
N PHE A 9 5.09 16.37 -9.94
CA PHE A 9 5.34 17.80 -9.79
C PHE A 9 6.16 18.05 -8.52
N LYS A 10 6.78 19.22 -8.45
CA LYS A 10 7.54 19.67 -7.29
C LYS A 10 6.62 20.47 -6.37
N MET A 11 6.73 20.21 -5.07
CA MET A 11 5.98 20.89 -4.01
C MET A 11 6.90 21.07 -2.80
N ARG A 12 6.64 22.08 -1.97
CA ARG A 12 7.34 22.23 -0.69
C ARG A 12 6.80 21.21 0.31
N GLU A 13 7.68 20.60 1.09
CA GLU A 13 7.30 19.62 2.13
C GLU A 13 6.23 20.18 3.08
N SER A 14 6.38 21.43 3.52
CA SER A 14 5.41 22.11 4.40
C SER A 14 4.03 22.32 3.76
N GLU A 15 3.96 22.42 2.44
CA GLU A 15 2.69 22.54 1.71
C GLU A 15 1.99 21.19 1.62
N PHE A 16 2.75 20.12 1.37
CA PHE A 16 2.24 18.74 1.40
C PHE A 16 1.68 18.40 2.79
N PHE A 17 2.45 18.61 3.86
CA PHE A 17 1.97 18.27 5.21
C PHE A 17 0.82 19.15 5.69
N ARG A 18 0.78 20.44 5.33
CA ARG A 18 -0.40 21.27 5.60
C ARG A 18 -1.64 20.71 4.90
N GLY A 19 -1.48 20.26 3.67
CA GLY A 19 -2.59 19.69 2.92
C GLY A 19 -3.03 18.32 3.42
N TYR A 20 -2.09 17.51 3.91
CA TYR A 20 -2.37 16.25 4.60
C TYR A 20 -3.22 16.49 5.85
N GLU A 21 -2.88 17.49 6.67
CA GLU A 21 -3.62 17.79 7.91
C GLU A 21 -5.00 18.42 7.68
N GLN A 22 -5.11 19.32 6.70
CA GLN A 22 -6.28 20.20 6.53
C GLN A 22 -7.22 19.77 5.40
N GLY A 23 -6.76 18.87 4.53
CA GLY A 23 -7.36 18.63 3.22
C GLY A 23 -7.09 19.79 2.25
N VAL A 24 -6.97 19.48 0.96
CA VAL A 24 -6.82 20.49 -0.10
C VAL A 24 -7.75 20.15 -1.25
N ALA A 25 -8.63 21.08 -1.61
CA ALA A 25 -9.41 20.96 -2.83
C ALA A 25 -8.54 21.29 -4.06
N SER A 26 -8.69 20.48 -5.11
CA SER A 26 -8.26 20.80 -6.47
C SER A 26 -9.05 21.98 -7.03
N ASP A 27 -8.58 22.53 -8.15
CA ASP A 27 -9.25 23.62 -8.87
C ASP A 27 -10.66 23.23 -9.35
N GLN A 28 -10.97 21.93 -9.40
CA GLN A 28 -12.28 21.37 -9.73
C GLN A 28 -13.16 21.08 -8.50
N GLY A 29 -12.74 21.49 -7.29
CA GLY A 29 -13.49 21.32 -6.04
C GLY A 29 -13.41 19.92 -5.42
N ARG A 30 -12.73 18.96 -6.06
CA ARG A 30 -12.49 17.61 -5.51
C ARG A 30 -11.25 17.59 -4.61
N PRO A 31 -11.18 16.77 -3.55
CA PRO A 31 -9.96 16.62 -2.76
C PRO A 31 -8.79 16.17 -3.65
N ARG A 32 -7.61 16.77 -3.45
CA ARG A 32 -6.38 16.29 -4.08
C ARG A 32 -5.96 14.99 -3.41
N MET A 33 -5.43 14.05 -4.18
CA MET A 33 -4.88 12.80 -3.66
C MET A 33 -3.39 12.75 -3.97
N LEU A 34 -2.57 13.05 -2.97
CA LEU A 34 -1.13 13.18 -3.15
C LEU A 34 -0.40 12.06 -2.41
N LYS A 35 0.67 11.54 -3.02
CA LYS A 35 1.61 10.63 -2.35
C LYS A 35 3.06 11.01 -2.54
N VAL A 36 3.84 10.73 -1.50
CA VAL A 36 5.29 10.76 -1.43
C VAL A 36 5.74 9.32 -1.18
N LYS A 37 6.51 8.78 -2.13
CA LYS A 37 7.10 7.44 -2.06
C LYS A 37 8.59 7.57 -1.79
N ASP A 38 9.14 6.67 -0.96
CA ASP A 38 10.56 6.50 -0.69
C ASP A 38 11.24 7.81 -0.23
N TRP A 39 10.63 8.51 0.74
CA TRP A 39 11.18 9.73 1.33
C TRP A 39 11.54 9.55 2.80
N PRO A 40 12.78 9.85 3.24
CA PRO A 40 13.97 10.09 2.44
C PRO A 40 14.35 8.89 1.56
N GLN A 41 15.02 9.15 0.43
CA GLN A 41 15.53 8.07 -0.44
C GLN A 41 16.53 7.18 0.34
N ASP A 42 16.51 5.87 0.06
CA ASP A 42 17.12 4.78 0.84
C ASP A 42 18.51 5.07 1.46
N THR A 43 19.44 5.66 0.71
CA THR A 43 20.80 5.93 1.20
C THR A 43 20.87 6.97 2.32
N ASP A 44 19.77 7.70 2.54
CA ASP A 44 19.70 8.86 3.40
C ASP A 44 18.83 8.65 4.65
N PHE A 45 18.01 7.60 4.74
CA PHE A 45 17.15 7.40 5.93
C PHE A 45 17.99 7.28 7.20
N ASN A 46 18.97 6.38 7.18
CA ASN A 46 19.89 6.16 8.31
C ASN A 46 20.80 7.36 8.58
N ARG A 47 21.12 8.17 7.56
CA ARG A 47 22.03 9.32 7.69
C ARG A 47 21.32 10.57 8.17
N ARG A 48 20.12 10.84 7.66
CA ARG A 48 19.33 12.06 7.92
C ARG A 48 18.41 11.90 9.11
N LEU A 49 17.89 10.70 9.36
CA LEU A 49 16.88 10.42 10.39
C LEU A 49 17.34 9.35 11.38
N VAL A 50 18.58 9.44 11.87
CA VAL A 50 19.20 8.47 12.81
C VAL A 50 18.27 8.09 13.97
N ARG A 51 17.60 9.07 14.61
CA ARG A 51 16.66 8.82 15.71
C ARG A 51 15.42 8.03 15.28
N HIS A 52 14.87 8.34 14.10
CA HIS A 52 13.72 7.62 13.56
C HIS A 52 14.09 6.21 13.14
N ASN A 53 15.30 6.01 12.61
CA ASN A 53 15.78 4.67 12.31
C ASN A 53 15.91 3.78 13.55
N GLN A 54 16.46 4.33 14.65
CA GLN A 54 16.52 3.60 15.91
C GLN A 54 15.11 3.27 16.41
N ALA A 55 14.23 4.26 16.46
CA ALA A 55 12.84 4.06 16.89
C ALA A 55 12.11 3.04 16.00
N PHE A 56 12.32 3.07 14.68
CA PHE A 56 11.75 2.09 13.75
C PHE A 56 12.21 0.67 14.08
N HIS A 57 13.51 0.46 14.30
CA HIS A 57 14.02 -0.85 14.70
C HIS A 57 13.47 -1.32 16.05
N ASP A 58 13.26 -0.41 17.00
CA ASP A 58 12.68 -0.72 18.32
C ASP A 58 11.18 -1.08 18.22
N LEU A 59 10.48 -0.60 17.18
CA LEU A 59 9.06 -0.86 16.91
C LEU A 59 8.81 -2.15 16.12
N LEU A 60 9.85 -2.76 15.51
CA LEU A 60 9.68 -3.92 14.65
C LEU A 60 9.05 -5.10 15.42
N PRO A 61 7.88 -5.61 14.99
CA PRO A 61 7.29 -6.79 15.59
C PRO A 61 8.13 -8.02 15.23
N LEU A 62 8.06 -9.08 16.05
CA LEU A 62 8.78 -10.33 15.79
C LEU A 62 10.28 -10.11 15.48
N PRO A 63 11.05 -9.43 16.36
CA PRO A 63 12.39 -8.94 16.05
C PRO A 63 13.39 -10.05 15.68
N PHE A 64 13.11 -11.30 16.02
CA PHE A 64 13.90 -12.45 15.56
C PHE A 64 13.88 -12.62 14.03
N TYR A 65 12.79 -12.22 13.37
CA TYR A 65 12.59 -12.28 11.91
C TYR A 65 12.80 -10.94 11.22
N THR A 66 12.40 -9.84 11.84
CA THR A 66 12.31 -8.54 11.16
C THR A 66 13.52 -7.65 11.40
N HIS A 67 14.22 -7.81 12.54
CA HIS A 67 15.33 -6.93 12.87
C HIS A 67 16.51 -7.16 11.91
N THR A 68 16.91 -6.10 11.20
CA THR A 68 17.93 -6.12 10.13
C THR A 68 19.38 -6.32 10.60
N LEU A 69 19.63 -6.36 11.90
CA LEU A 69 20.98 -6.50 12.49
C LEU A 69 21.02 -7.63 13.53
N ALA A 70 20.02 -7.68 14.41
CA ALA A 70 19.96 -8.64 15.50
C ALA A 70 19.03 -9.84 15.24
N GLY A 71 18.28 -9.84 14.13
CA GLY A 71 17.31 -10.88 13.79
C GLY A 71 17.99 -12.22 13.51
N ARG A 72 17.88 -13.16 14.46
CA ARG A 72 18.55 -14.47 14.37
C ARG A 72 17.99 -15.37 13.26
N LEU A 73 16.72 -15.17 12.89
CA LEU A 73 16.01 -15.89 11.84
C LEU A 73 15.89 -15.05 10.56
N ASN A 74 16.34 -13.80 10.59
CA ASN A 74 16.43 -12.96 9.41
C ASN A 74 17.66 -13.35 8.58
N LEU A 75 17.45 -14.16 7.54
CA LEU A 75 18.54 -14.62 6.68
C LEU A 75 19.25 -13.47 5.95
N ALA A 76 18.57 -12.36 5.68
CA ALA A 76 19.20 -11.20 5.03
C ALA A 76 20.40 -10.64 5.82
N THR A 77 20.41 -10.84 7.14
CA THR A 77 21.52 -10.41 8.03
C THR A 77 22.77 -11.29 7.91
N ARG A 78 22.64 -12.49 7.34
CA ARG A 78 23.72 -13.50 7.23
C ARG A 78 24.14 -13.76 5.79
N MET A 79 23.29 -13.41 4.84
CA MET A 79 23.52 -13.65 3.43
C MET A 79 24.53 -12.65 2.84
N PRO A 80 25.37 -13.08 1.87
CA PRO A 80 26.28 -12.19 1.16
C PRO A 80 25.55 -11.01 0.50
N ASP A 81 26.20 -9.85 0.41
CA ASP A 81 25.59 -8.62 -0.12
C ASP A 81 24.97 -8.81 -1.52
N TRP A 82 25.58 -9.63 -2.38
CA TRP A 82 25.10 -9.89 -3.74
C TRP A 82 23.85 -10.80 -3.81
N THR A 83 23.48 -11.43 -2.70
CA THR A 83 22.25 -12.24 -2.60
C THR A 83 21.12 -11.50 -1.89
N ARG A 84 21.40 -10.34 -1.29
CA ARG A 84 20.38 -9.52 -0.67
C ARG A 84 19.49 -8.94 -1.75
N ALA A 85 18.17 -8.97 -1.53
CA ALA A 85 17.26 -8.21 -2.36
C ALA A 85 17.73 -6.75 -2.39
N SER A 86 17.74 -6.15 -3.58
CA SER A 86 18.32 -4.83 -3.85
C SER A 86 17.63 -3.67 -3.12
N ASP A 87 16.55 -3.96 -2.41
CA ASP A 87 15.56 -3.01 -1.93
C ASP A 87 15.25 -3.22 -0.42
N LEU A 88 16.21 -3.82 0.30
CA LEU A 88 16.12 -4.08 1.73
C LEU A 88 16.50 -2.83 2.54
N GLY A 89 15.53 -2.33 3.29
CA GLY A 89 15.71 -1.19 4.17
C GLY A 89 14.37 -0.63 4.64
N PRO A 90 14.37 0.24 5.66
CA PRO A 90 13.18 0.97 6.04
C PRO A 90 12.78 1.93 4.92
N LYS A 91 11.54 1.79 4.44
CA LYS A 91 10.93 2.71 3.49
C LYS A 91 9.78 3.44 4.14
N THR A 92 9.62 4.70 3.76
CA THR A 92 8.55 5.55 4.27
C THR A 92 7.59 5.88 3.13
N TYR A 93 6.31 5.69 3.42
CA TYR A 93 5.20 5.97 2.51
C TYR A 93 4.27 6.97 3.20
N ILE A 94 4.05 8.12 2.56
CA ILE A 94 3.14 9.15 3.08
C ILE A 94 2.20 9.53 1.96
N ALA A 95 0.91 9.35 2.18
CA ALA A 95 -0.10 9.56 1.17
C ALA A 95 -1.41 10.00 1.80
N TYR A 96 -2.19 10.76 1.04
CA TYR A 96 -3.52 11.18 1.45
C TYR A 96 -4.49 10.01 1.28
N GLY A 97 -5.57 9.96 2.06
CA GLY A 97 -6.58 8.93 1.94
C GLY A 97 -8.00 9.47 1.80
N GLN A 98 -8.90 8.60 1.37
CA GLN A 98 -10.34 8.87 1.36
C GLN A 98 -11.14 7.58 1.56
N VAL A 99 -12.28 7.69 2.23
CA VAL A 99 -13.12 6.52 2.56
C VAL A 99 -13.83 5.99 1.32
N GLU A 100 -14.37 6.89 0.51
CA GLU A 100 -15.07 6.56 -0.74
C GLU A 100 -14.10 5.93 -1.74
N GLU A 101 -14.46 4.75 -2.24
CA GLU A 101 -13.71 4.03 -3.26
C GLU A 101 -14.20 4.45 -4.64
N HIS A 102 -13.26 4.82 -5.51
CA HIS A 102 -13.56 5.25 -6.87
C HIS A 102 -13.11 4.18 -7.87
N GLU A 103 -14.00 3.22 -8.13
CA GLU A 103 -13.70 2.12 -9.04
C GLU A 103 -13.61 2.57 -10.51
N GLY A 104 -12.76 1.89 -11.28
CA GLY A 104 -12.60 2.14 -12.72
C GLY A 104 -11.91 3.47 -13.07
N VAL A 105 -11.40 4.21 -12.08
CA VAL A 105 -10.65 5.45 -12.27
C VAL A 105 -9.39 5.49 -11.40
N GLU A 106 -8.37 6.22 -11.84
CA GLU A 106 -7.22 6.54 -10.99
C GLU A 106 -7.52 7.78 -10.17
N CYS A 107 -8.14 7.59 -9.01
CA CYS A 107 -8.48 8.70 -8.13
C CYS A 107 -8.11 8.44 -6.67
N ASP A 108 -7.73 7.21 -6.31
CA ASP A 108 -7.38 6.86 -4.93
C ASP A 108 -5.86 6.88 -4.74
N SER A 109 -5.39 7.28 -3.55
CA SER A 109 -4.01 7.02 -3.21
C SER A 109 -3.87 5.56 -2.80
N VAL A 110 -3.31 4.80 -3.75
CA VAL A 110 -3.17 3.37 -3.62
C VAL A 110 -1.73 2.93 -3.83
N THR A 111 -1.39 1.86 -3.14
CA THR A 111 -0.37 0.92 -3.56
C THR A 111 -1.08 -0.13 -4.40
N LYS A 112 -0.84 -0.06 -5.72
CA LYS A 112 -1.42 -0.98 -6.71
C LYS A 112 -0.99 -2.42 -6.44
N VAL A 113 -1.75 -3.38 -6.96
CA VAL A 113 -1.44 -4.80 -6.76
C VAL A 113 -0.05 -5.11 -7.30
N HIS A 114 0.78 -5.72 -6.47
CA HIS A 114 2.14 -6.13 -6.80
C HIS A 114 2.61 -7.27 -5.90
N GLN A 115 3.77 -7.84 -6.22
CA GLN A 115 4.41 -8.91 -5.45
C GLN A 115 5.83 -8.49 -5.05
N ASP A 116 6.12 -8.53 -3.76
CA ASP A 116 7.48 -8.35 -3.26
C ASP A 116 8.25 -9.67 -3.33
N MET A 117 9.54 -9.59 -3.69
CA MET A 117 10.42 -10.77 -3.74
C MET A 117 10.87 -11.27 -2.35
N SER A 118 10.66 -10.47 -1.31
CA SER A 118 11.08 -10.77 0.06
C SER A 118 9.96 -10.50 1.04
N ASP A 119 10.00 -11.17 2.20
CA ASP A 119 9.10 -10.85 3.31
C ASP A 119 9.21 -9.36 3.68
N ALA A 120 8.07 -8.74 3.98
CA ALA A 120 7.97 -7.35 4.35
C ALA A 120 7.17 -7.16 5.65
N VAL A 121 7.46 -6.08 6.35
CA VAL A 121 6.62 -5.59 7.45
C VAL A 121 6.30 -4.13 7.20
N ASN A 122 5.00 -3.82 7.16
CA ASN A 122 4.49 -2.46 7.06
C ASN A 122 3.93 -2.03 8.42
N ILE A 123 4.33 -0.87 8.93
CA ILE A 123 3.84 -0.33 10.20
C ILE A 123 3.15 1.00 9.92
N LEU A 124 1.88 1.11 10.29
CA LEU A 124 1.13 2.35 10.13
C LEU A 124 1.35 3.27 11.33
N LEU A 125 2.29 4.21 11.20
CA LEU A 125 2.71 5.07 12.31
C LEU A 125 1.80 6.27 12.57
N HIS A 126 1.03 6.71 11.56
CA HIS A 126 0.22 7.91 11.68
C HIS A 126 -0.95 7.92 10.71
N THR A 127 -2.09 8.42 11.20
CA THR A 127 -3.31 8.69 10.44
C THR A 127 -3.84 10.09 10.81
N GLN A 128 -4.19 10.89 9.80
CA GLN A 128 -4.88 12.16 10.06
C GLN A 128 -6.35 11.90 10.37
N ARG A 129 -6.75 12.11 11.63
CA ARG A 129 -8.13 11.88 12.07
C ARG A 129 -8.99 13.13 11.93
N ALA A 130 -10.28 12.92 11.69
CA ALA A 130 -11.23 14.01 11.82
C ALA A 130 -11.33 14.45 13.29
N PRO A 131 -11.55 15.75 13.57
CA PRO A 131 -11.79 16.20 14.93
C PRO A 131 -12.93 15.41 15.59
N HIS A 132 -12.72 14.92 16.81
CA HIS A 132 -13.67 14.16 17.63
C HIS A 132 -13.93 12.70 17.22
N GLU A 133 -13.11 12.13 16.32
CA GLU A 133 -13.16 10.72 15.99
C GLU A 133 -12.52 9.87 17.12
N ALA A 134 -13.30 8.97 17.73
CA ALA A 134 -12.83 8.14 18.84
C ALA A 134 -11.85 7.05 18.35
N LEU A 135 -10.79 6.76 19.08
CA LEU A 135 -9.94 5.61 18.78
C LEU A 135 -10.73 4.31 18.89
N VAL A 136 -10.80 3.54 17.80
CA VAL A 136 -11.34 2.17 17.81
C VAL A 136 -10.17 1.22 17.63
N VAL A 137 -9.74 0.58 18.71
CA VAL A 137 -8.74 -0.50 18.65
C VAL A 137 -9.48 -1.79 18.29
N ARG A 138 -9.17 -2.37 17.13
CA ARG A 138 -9.59 -3.73 16.75
C ARG A 138 -8.37 -4.64 16.73
N HIS A 139 -8.53 -5.90 17.12
CA HIS A 139 -7.44 -6.87 17.04
C HIS A 139 -7.64 -7.77 15.80
N GLY A 140 -6.60 -7.80 14.95
CA GLY A 140 -6.59 -8.20 13.55
C GLY A 140 -6.79 -9.68 13.20
N THR A 141 -7.96 -10.23 13.51
CA THR A 141 -8.44 -11.48 12.85
C THR A 141 -9.86 -11.37 12.32
N GLN A 142 -10.56 -10.27 12.60
CA GLN A 142 -11.90 -10.05 12.08
C GLN A 142 -11.78 -9.52 10.64
N ARG A 143 -12.42 -10.21 9.69
CA ARG A 143 -12.62 -9.66 8.34
C ARG A 143 -13.27 -8.28 8.49
N ALA A 144 -12.88 -7.33 7.64
CA ALA A 144 -13.46 -6.00 7.66
C ALA A 144 -15.00 -6.11 7.62
N GLY A 145 -15.68 -5.47 8.57
CA GLY A 145 -17.13 -5.32 8.54
C GLY A 145 -17.55 -4.38 7.40
N ASP A 146 -18.85 -4.29 7.13
CA ASP A 146 -19.45 -3.42 6.11
C ASP A 146 -18.71 -2.09 5.96
N ARG A 147 -18.56 -1.61 4.70
CA ARG A 147 -17.81 -0.45 4.11
C ARG A 147 -17.67 0.87 4.90
N THR A 148 -18.14 0.90 6.13
CA THR A 148 -17.88 1.89 7.16
C THR A 148 -16.41 2.04 7.52
N TRP A 149 -15.57 1.00 7.31
CA TRP A 149 -14.11 0.94 7.58
C TRP A 149 -13.65 1.45 8.97
N GLY A 150 -14.61 1.73 9.87
CA GLY A 150 -14.38 2.43 11.12
C GLY A 150 -13.48 3.65 10.94
N ASN A 151 -12.48 3.73 11.82
CA ASN A 151 -11.47 4.78 11.84
C ASN A 151 -10.11 4.26 11.37
N ALA A 152 -10.12 3.25 10.49
CA ALA A 152 -8.90 2.66 9.95
C ALA A 152 -8.16 3.67 9.06
N GLY A 153 -6.83 3.56 9.02
CA GLY A 153 -6.01 4.39 8.15
C GLY A 153 -5.89 3.82 6.74
N ALA A 154 -5.91 2.49 6.61
CA ALA A 154 -5.81 1.81 5.33
C ALA A 154 -6.63 0.52 5.28
N VAL A 155 -6.90 0.07 4.05
CA VAL A 155 -7.43 -1.26 3.74
C VAL A 155 -6.38 -2.03 2.96
N TRP A 156 -6.15 -3.26 3.38
CA TRP A 156 -5.27 -4.21 2.73
C TRP A 156 -6.07 -5.30 2.07
N ASP A 157 -5.59 -5.71 0.90
CA ASP A 157 -5.96 -6.98 0.27
C ASP A 157 -4.68 -7.76 0.01
N ILE A 158 -4.60 -8.97 0.55
CA ILE A 158 -3.46 -9.88 0.38
C ILE A 158 -3.97 -11.22 -0.17
N TRP A 159 -3.40 -11.66 -1.30
CA TRP A 159 -3.65 -12.98 -1.88
C TRP A 159 -2.51 -13.93 -1.51
N VAL A 160 -2.80 -15.22 -1.42
CA VAL A 160 -1.73 -16.23 -1.29
C VAL A 160 -1.00 -16.43 -2.61
N ALA A 161 0.30 -16.66 -2.55
CA ALA A 161 1.13 -16.97 -3.72
C ALA A 161 0.60 -18.16 -4.55
N ASP A 162 -0.03 -19.16 -3.91
CA ASP A 162 -0.57 -20.34 -4.59
C ASP A 162 -1.73 -20.01 -5.56
N ASP A 163 -2.45 -18.90 -5.32
CA ASP A 163 -3.61 -18.48 -6.11
C ASP A 163 -3.23 -17.51 -7.24
N VAL A 164 -1.95 -17.15 -7.37
CA VAL A 164 -1.46 -16.19 -8.37
C VAL A 164 -1.86 -16.55 -9.82
N PRO A 165 -1.82 -17.81 -10.27
CA PRO A 165 -2.29 -18.16 -11.62
C PRO A 165 -3.77 -17.82 -11.85
N GLN A 166 -4.63 -18.07 -10.86
CA GLN A 166 -6.06 -17.78 -10.89
C GLN A 166 -6.30 -16.27 -10.84
N LEU A 167 -5.56 -15.56 -9.99
CA LEU A 167 -5.60 -14.09 -9.91
C LEU A 167 -5.27 -13.47 -11.26
N ARG A 168 -4.17 -13.91 -11.89
CA ARG A 168 -3.78 -13.45 -13.22
C ARG A 168 -4.86 -13.68 -14.25
N ALA A 169 -5.48 -14.86 -14.28
CA ALA A 169 -6.55 -15.16 -15.23
C ALA A 169 -7.78 -14.24 -15.02
N ALA A 170 -8.17 -13.97 -13.78
CA ALA A 170 -9.26 -13.04 -13.46
C ALA A 170 -8.92 -11.60 -13.91
N LEU A 171 -7.69 -11.16 -13.66
CA LEU A 171 -7.19 -9.85 -14.05
C LEU A 171 -7.07 -9.69 -15.57
N GLU A 172 -6.66 -10.72 -16.29
CA GLU A 172 -6.65 -10.73 -17.75
C GLU A 172 -8.06 -10.57 -18.31
N GLY A 173 -9.05 -11.31 -17.77
CA GLY A 173 -10.45 -11.15 -18.18
C GLY A 173 -11.00 -9.74 -17.90
N ALA A 174 -10.68 -9.18 -16.73
CA ALA A 174 -11.07 -7.81 -16.38
C ALA A 174 -10.39 -6.76 -17.27
N LEU A 175 -9.13 -6.98 -17.64
CA LEU A 175 -8.40 -6.14 -18.59
C LEU A 175 -9.04 -6.17 -19.98
N GLU A 176 -9.40 -7.35 -20.49
CA GLU A 176 -10.11 -7.50 -21.77
C GLU A 176 -11.50 -6.83 -21.76
N ALA A 177 -12.18 -6.85 -20.61
CA ALA A 177 -13.43 -6.12 -20.40
C ALA A 177 -13.26 -4.60 -20.26
N GLY A 178 -12.02 -4.10 -20.21
CA GLY A 178 -11.71 -2.67 -20.08
C GLY A 178 -11.95 -2.10 -18.68
N ALA A 179 -11.81 -2.93 -17.64
CA ALA A 179 -12.07 -2.53 -16.25
C ALA A 179 -11.03 -1.53 -15.69
N PHE A 180 -9.85 -1.42 -16.31
CA PHE A 180 -8.71 -0.72 -15.72
C PHE A 180 -8.32 0.57 -16.45
N VAL A 181 -7.86 1.54 -15.67
CA VAL A 181 -7.23 2.78 -16.12
C VAL A 181 -5.84 2.87 -15.47
N HIS A 182 -4.85 3.22 -16.27
CA HIS A 182 -3.47 3.43 -15.86
C HIS A 182 -2.92 4.71 -16.51
N GLU A 183 -2.33 5.59 -15.69
CA GLU A 183 -1.84 6.92 -16.09
C GLU A 183 -2.86 7.74 -16.91
N GLY A 184 -4.11 7.75 -16.45
CA GLY A 184 -5.21 8.47 -17.12
C GLY A 184 -5.71 7.88 -18.44
N SER A 185 -5.20 6.72 -18.86
CA SER A 185 -5.63 6.02 -20.08
C SER A 185 -6.21 4.64 -19.76
N ARG A 186 -7.19 4.18 -20.53
CA ARG A 186 -7.70 2.80 -20.39
C ARG A 186 -6.57 1.82 -20.72
N LEU A 187 -6.30 0.91 -19.79
CA LEU A 187 -5.27 -0.10 -19.97
C LEU A 187 -5.73 -1.12 -21.03
N ALA A 188 -4.81 -1.53 -21.89
CA ALA A 188 -5.08 -2.47 -22.96
C ALA A 188 -4.02 -3.57 -22.98
N ARG A 189 -4.36 -4.73 -23.57
CA ARG A 189 -3.49 -5.90 -23.57
C ARG A 189 -2.18 -5.69 -24.33
N ASP A 190 -2.16 -4.79 -25.30
CA ASP A 190 -0.97 -4.45 -26.09
C ASP A 190 -0.01 -3.51 -25.34
N THR A 191 -0.48 -2.84 -24.28
CA THR A 191 0.31 -1.89 -23.47
C THR A 191 0.68 -2.43 -22.09
N CYS A 192 0.19 -3.62 -21.72
CA CYS A 192 0.47 -4.26 -20.44
C CYS A 192 0.78 -5.75 -20.64
N ASN A 193 1.95 -6.18 -20.14
CA ASN A 193 2.37 -7.57 -20.24
C ASN A 193 1.75 -8.40 -19.11
N ASP A 194 1.86 -7.90 -17.88
CA ASP A 194 1.36 -8.52 -16.66
C ASP A 194 1.01 -7.41 -15.67
N VAL A 195 -0.26 -7.27 -15.33
CA VAL A 195 -0.74 -6.16 -14.51
C VAL A 195 -0.19 -6.15 -13.08
N ILE A 196 0.20 -7.32 -12.55
CA ILE A 196 0.81 -7.47 -11.22
C ILE A 196 2.28 -7.06 -11.30
N PHE A 197 3.00 -7.52 -12.32
CA PHE A 197 4.41 -7.18 -12.52
C PHE A 197 4.61 -5.71 -12.93
N ASP A 198 3.70 -5.17 -13.74
CA ASP A 198 3.73 -3.79 -14.21
C ASP A 198 3.21 -2.80 -13.13
N HIS A 199 2.73 -3.29 -11.99
CA HIS A 199 2.15 -2.51 -10.88
C HIS A 199 1.07 -1.53 -11.38
N SER A 200 0.24 -1.99 -12.32
CA SER A 200 -0.55 -1.08 -13.16
C SER A 200 -1.98 -0.88 -12.69
N VAL A 201 -2.53 -1.80 -11.88
CA VAL A 201 -3.94 -1.81 -11.50
C VAL A 201 -4.18 -1.86 -9.98
N MET A 202 -5.32 -1.33 -9.56
CA MET A 202 -5.92 -1.59 -8.26
C MET A 202 -7.16 -2.45 -8.50
N ILE A 203 -7.33 -3.51 -7.72
CA ILE A 203 -8.49 -4.41 -7.78
C ILE A 203 -9.57 -3.82 -6.89
N GLY A 204 -10.62 -3.27 -7.49
CA GLY A 204 -11.74 -2.69 -6.76
C GLY A 204 -12.61 -3.72 -6.05
N THR A 205 -13.48 -3.27 -5.15
CA THR A 205 -14.44 -4.10 -4.43
C THR A 205 -15.32 -4.93 -5.36
N SER A 206 -15.87 -4.34 -6.43
CA SER A 206 -16.70 -5.08 -7.40
C SER A 206 -15.99 -6.30 -7.99
N LEU A 207 -14.74 -6.13 -8.43
CA LEU A 207 -13.96 -7.24 -9.00
C LEU A 207 -13.60 -8.30 -7.94
N ILE A 208 -13.37 -7.90 -6.69
CA ILE A 208 -13.16 -8.85 -5.59
C ILE A 208 -14.43 -9.65 -5.31
N GLU A 209 -15.60 -9.01 -5.34
CA GLU A 209 -16.90 -9.68 -5.21
C GLU A 209 -17.16 -10.64 -6.39
N ASP A 210 -16.78 -10.26 -7.61
CA ASP A 210 -16.87 -11.13 -8.80
C ASP A 210 -15.95 -12.36 -8.71
N MET A 211 -14.82 -12.25 -8.01
CA MET A 211 -13.91 -13.37 -7.72
C MET A 211 -14.39 -14.26 -6.57
N ALA A 212 -15.48 -13.92 -5.87
CA ALA A 212 -15.94 -14.69 -4.73
C ALA A 212 -16.31 -16.12 -5.11
N GLY A 213 -15.85 -17.10 -4.30
CA GLY A 213 -16.04 -18.52 -4.55
C GLY A 213 -15.15 -19.12 -5.64
N SER A 214 -14.30 -18.33 -6.31
CA SER A 214 -13.32 -18.84 -7.30
C SER A 214 -12.13 -19.57 -6.67
N GLY A 215 -11.96 -19.42 -5.35
CA GLY A 215 -10.78 -19.86 -4.61
C GLY A 215 -9.63 -18.86 -4.66
N CYS A 216 -9.80 -17.69 -5.28
CA CYS A 216 -8.78 -16.63 -5.40
C CYS A 216 -9.23 -15.31 -4.74
N GLU A 217 -9.79 -15.41 -3.54
CA GLU A 217 -10.22 -14.25 -2.75
C GLU A 217 -9.06 -13.69 -1.92
N PRO A 218 -8.90 -12.36 -1.81
CA PRO A 218 -7.94 -11.80 -0.87
C PRO A 218 -8.39 -11.97 0.58
N TRP A 219 -7.42 -11.99 1.49
CA TRP A 219 -7.66 -11.50 2.85
C TRP A 219 -7.74 -9.98 2.83
N ARG A 220 -8.99 -9.50 2.93
CA ARG A 220 -9.33 -8.09 3.05
C ARG A 220 -9.50 -7.68 4.51
N PHE A 221 -8.72 -6.69 4.96
CA PHE A 221 -8.77 -6.21 6.35
C PHE A 221 -8.36 -4.74 6.52
N GLU A 222 -8.80 -4.17 7.63
CA GLU A 222 -8.46 -2.80 8.08
C GLU A 222 -7.07 -2.79 8.72
N GLN A 223 -6.29 -1.73 8.49
CA GLN A 223 -5.10 -1.40 9.28
C GLN A 223 -5.33 -0.09 10.03
N HIS A 224 -5.15 -0.13 11.34
CA HIS A 224 -5.24 1.00 12.26
C HIS A 224 -3.85 1.52 12.63
N GLU A 225 -3.80 2.74 13.16
CA GLU A 225 -2.56 3.34 13.66
C GLU A 225 -1.91 2.43 14.71
N ASP A 226 -0.57 2.35 14.68
CA ASP A 226 0.30 1.48 15.47
C ASP A 226 0.21 -0.02 15.14
N GLU A 227 -0.58 -0.42 14.14
CA GLU A 227 -0.61 -1.81 13.67
C GLU A 227 0.47 -2.11 12.63
N ALA A 228 0.99 -3.33 12.71
CA ALA A 228 1.95 -3.87 11.77
C ALA A 228 1.34 -5.02 10.95
N VAL A 229 1.53 -4.97 9.63
CA VAL A 229 1.13 -5.99 8.68
C VAL A 229 2.40 -6.71 8.19
N CYS A 230 2.46 -8.03 8.38
CA CYS A 230 3.52 -8.87 7.83
C CYS A 230 3.05 -9.47 6.51
N ILE A 231 3.82 -9.27 5.44
CA ILE A 231 3.53 -9.79 4.10
C ILE A 231 4.61 -10.81 3.73
N PRO A 232 4.26 -12.08 3.53
CA PRO A 232 5.21 -13.07 3.02
C PRO A 232 5.68 -12.73 1.60
N GLY A 233 6.95 -13.02 1.31
CA GLY A 233 7.51 -12.83 -0.03
C GLY A 233 6.76 -13.69 -1.06
N GLY A 234 6.36 -13.07 -2.16
CA GLY A 234 5.59 -13.70 -3.23
C GLY A 234 4.07 -13.58 -3.10
N ASP A 235 3.53 -13.13 -1.97
CA ASP A 235 2.09 -12.90 -1.83
C ASP A 235 1.70 -11.57 -2.50
N PRO A 236 0.79 -11.57 -3.50
CA PRO A 236 0.29 -10.34 -4.09
C PRO A 236 -0.47 -9.51 -3.06
N HIS A 237 -0.26 -8.20 -3.08
CA HIS A 237 -0.99 -7.31 -2.19
C HIS A 237 -1.19 -5.92 -2.78
N GLN A 238 -2.23 -5.24 -2.29
CA GLN A 238 -2.52 -3.84 -2.58
C GLN A 238 -3.01 -3.13 -1.30
N VAL A 239 -2.92 -1.79 -1.32
CA VAL A 239 -3.29 -0.95 -0.18
C VAL A 239 -4.06 0.25 -0.68
N ARG A 240 -5.17 0.58 0.00
CA ARG A 240 -5.90 1.84 -0.19
C ARG A 240 -5.90 2.66 1.10
N ASN A 241 -5.46 3.90 1.01
CA ASN A 241 -5.47 4.82 2.14
C ASN A 241 -6.88 5.41 2.33
N LEU A 242 -7.36 5.39 3.57
CA LEU A 242 -8.67 5.90 3.97
C LEU A 242 -8.61 7.31 4.57
N ARG A 243 -7.43 7.69 5.08
CA ARG A 243 -7.13 8.95 5.76
C ARG A 243 -5.83 9.56 5.23
#